data_AF-A0A5K1DT00-F1
#
_entry.id   AF-A0A5K1DT00-F1
#
_cell.length_a   1.000
_cell.length_b   1.000
_cell.length_c   1.000
_cell.angle_alpha   90.00
_cell.angle_beta   90.00
_cell.angle_gamma   90.00
#
_symmetry.space_group_name_H-M   'P 1'
#
loop_
_entity.id
_entity.type
_entity.pdbx_description
1 polymer ?
#
loop_
_entity_poly.entity_id
_entity_poly.type
_entity_poly.pdbx_seq_one_letter_code
_entity_poly.pdbx_strand_id
1 'polypeptide(L)' 'ASVPLSWATRMMIAFGAAKGLAFLHNAEKPVIYRDFKTSNILLDS' A
#
# COMPACT_ATOMS: atom_id res chain seq x y z
N ALA A 1 12.03 -11.83 -18.77
CA ALA A 1 12.13 -11.04 -17.53
C ALA A 1 10.99 -10.04 -17.50
N SER A 2 10.28 -9.88 -16.38
CA SER A 2 9.25 -8.84 -16.26
C SER A 2 9.90 -7.47 -16.31
N VAL A 3 9.35 -6.54 -17.09
CA VAL A 3 9.82 -5.16 -17.11
C VAL A 3 9.56 -4.54 -15.72
N PRO A 4 10.56 -3.94 -15.06
CA PRO A 4 10.35 -3.26 -13.80
C PRO A 4 9.34 -2.11 -13.97
N LEU A 5 8.47 -1.91 -12.98
CA LEU A 5 7.57 -0.75 -12.96
C LEU A 5 8.37 0.55 -13.06
N SER A 6 7.76 1.61 -13.61
CA SER A 6 8.41 2.93 -13.61
C SER A 6 8.58 3.44 -12.16
N TRP A 7 9.51 4.38 -11.95
CA TRP A 7 9.65 5.03 -10.63
C TRP A 7 8.36 5.73 -10.20
N ALA A 8 7.71 6.44 -11.14
CA ALA A 8 6.43 7.11 -10.88
C ALA A 8 5.36 6.12 -10.40
N THR A 9 5.24 4.97 -11.05
CA THR A 9 4.30 3.92 -10.65
C THR A 9 4.62 3.39 -9.25
N ARG A 10 5.90 3.16 -8.92
CA ARG A 10 6.31 2.73 -7.57
C ARG A 10 5.91 3.75 -6.50
N MET A 11 6.06 5.05 -6.79
CA MET A 11 5.66 6.11 -5.86
C MET A 11 4.15 6.16 -5.67
N MET A 12 3.36 5.96 -6.73
CA MET A 12 1.90 5.87 -6.62
C MET A 12 1.45 4.69 -5.74
N ILE A 13 2.09 3.52 -5.89
CA ILE A 13 1.83 2.34 -5.07
C ILE A 13 2.15 2.61 -3.60
N ALA A 14 3.33 3.13 -3.31
CA ALA A 14 3.76 3.45 -1.95
C ALA A 14 2.82 4.46 -1.27
N PHE A 15 2.41 5.50 -2.02
CA PHE A 15 1.49 6.51 -1.54
C PHE A 15 0.09 5.95 -1.26
N GLY A 16 -0.44 5.10 -2.16
CA GLY A 16 -1.72 4.42 -1.95
C GLY A 16 -1.70 3.48 -0.73
N ALA A 17 -0.65 2.69 -0.57
CA ALA A 17 -0.47 1.81 0.58
C ALA A 17 -0.38 2.60 1.90
N ALA A 18 0.34 3.72 1.91
CA ALA A 18 0.44 4.61 3.07
C ALA A 18 -0.91 5.25 3.42
N LYS A 19 -1.71 5.66 2.43
CA LYS A 19 -3.08 6.14 2.65
C LYS A 19 -3.99 5.09 3.29
N GLY A 20 -3.94 3.85 2.79
CA GLY A 20 -4.70 2.75 3.37
C GLY A 20 -4.32 2.49 4.83
N LEU A 21 -3.02 2.50 5.14
CA LEU A 21 -2.54 2.33 6.50
C LEU A 21 -2.95 3.51 7.42
N ALA A 22 -2.84 4.75 6.92
CA ALA A 22 -3.29 5.93 7.65
C ALA A 22 -4.78 5.90 7.96
N PHE A 23 -5.61 5.43 7.01
CA PHE A 23 -7.03 5.24 7.22
C PHE A 23 -7.32 4.26 8.37
N LEU A 24 -6.65 3.11 8.40
CA LEU A 24 -6.81 2.11 9.46
C LEU A 24 -6.38 2.64 10.84
N HIS A 25 -5.31 3.41 10.89
CA HIS A 25 -4.79 3.98 12.14
C HIS A 25 -5.64 5.15 12.66
N ASN A 26 -6.41 5.83 11.81
CA ASN A 26 -7.21 6.98 12.17
C ASN A 26 -8.69 6.65 12.44
N ALA A 27 -9.05 5.37 12.52
CA ALA A 27 -10.39 4.95 12.92
C ALA A 27 -10.65 5.23 14.42
N GLU A 28 -11.93 5.37 14.82
CA GLU A 28 -12.33 5.56 16.24
C GLU A 28 -11.74 4.47 17.15
N LYS A 29 -11.66 3.24 16.64
CA LYS A 29 -10.86 2.15 17.20
C LYS A 29 -9.73 1.82 16.22
N PRO A 30 -8.50 2.31 16.44
CA PRO A 30 -7.39 2.11 15.52
C PRO A 30 -7.13 0.64 15.23
N VAL A 31 -7.00 0.29 13.95
CA VAL A 31 -6.73 -1.08 13.50
C VAL A 31 -5.24 -1.23 13.21
N ILE A 32 -4.57 -2.17 13.89
CA ILE A 32 -3.18 -2.52 13.62
C ILE A 32 -3.13 -3.59 12.52
N TYR A 33 -2.73 -3.19 11.31
CA TYR A 33 -2.50 -4.13 10.21
C TYR A 33 -1.14 -4.82 10.36
N ARG A 34 -1.11 -5.94 11.08
CA ARG A 34 0.12 -6.61 11.54
C ARG A 34 0.96 -7.24 10.42
N ASP A 35 0.38 -7.48 9.26
CA ASP A 35 1.03 -8.13 8.12
C ASP A 35 1.20 -7.15 6.94
N PHE A 36 1.72 -5.96 7.22
CA PHE A 36 1.96 -4.93 6.20
C PHE A 36 3.21 -5.27 5.38
N LYS A 37 3.01 -5.96 4.25
CA LYS A 37 4.07 -6.41 3.34
C LYS A 37 3.65 -6.29 1.87
N THR A 38 4.63 -6.31 0.98
CA THR A 38 4.44 -6.13 -0.47
C THR A 38 3.50 -7.15 -1.10
N SER A 39 3.51 -8.41 -0.64
CA SER A 39 2.61 -9.45 -1.16
C SER A 39 1.12 -9.22 -0.82
N ASN A 40 0.83 -8.31 0.10
CA ASN A 40 -0.53 -7.95 0.51
C ASN A 40 -0.99 -6.62 -0.10
N ILE A 41 -0.18 -5.99 -0.96
CA ILE A 41 -0.57 -4.79 -1.72
C ILE A 41 -1.10 -5.22 -3.08
N LEU A 42 -2.42 -5.14 -3.26
CA LEU A 42 -3.10 -5.50 -4.50
C LEU A 42 -3.09 -4.31 -5.47
N LEU A 43 -2.71 -4.56 -6.72
CA LEU A 43 -2.79 -3.59 -7.81
C LEU A 43 -3.93 -4.01 -8.74
N ASP A 44 -4.77 -3.05 -9.11
CA ASP A 44 -5.83 -3.26 -10.11
C ASP A 44 -5.26 -3.11 -11.54
N SER A 45 -6.02 -3.59 -12.53
CA SER A 45 -5.68 -3.54 -13.97
C SER A 45 -5.65 -2.13 -14.54
#